data_AF-A0A4D6XGB5-F1
#
_entry.id   AF-A0A4D6XGB5-F1
#
_cell.length_a   1.000
_cell.length_b   1.000
_cell.length_c   1.000
_cell.angle_alpha   90.00
_cell.angle_beta   90.00
_cell.angle_gamma   90.00
#
_symmetry.space_group_name_H-M   'P 1'
#
loop_
_entity.id
_entity.type
_entity.pdbx_description
1 polymer ?
#
loop_
_entity_poly.entity_id
_entity_poly.type
_entity_poly.pdbx_seq_one_letter_code
_entity_poly.pdbx_strand_id
1 'polypeptide(L)'
;MTTLLTDNLPLLAGAPNGIKKLRELILELAVRGKLVPQDPSDEPASELLKRIAEEKARLVAEGKIKKQKALSERDAEDPAFELPAGWACARLADVVNVLNGRAYKKEELLDAGTPVLRVGNLFTSNHWYYSTLTLEEDKYCNPGDLLFAWSASFGPFIWHGERSIYHYHIWKLDFYAKGQLSKHYLYNYLLEQTQEIKAAGHGVSMVHMTKEKMERLVLPVPPLAEQDRIVAKVDELMALCDRLEAQQTDIESAHAQLVQALLNSLTQASNATDFGANWHRMAEHFHTLFTNDPSIDALKQTLLQLAVMGKLVPQDPSDEPASELLKRIAEGKKQLLIDGKLKKEKPLLPLEDLPFELPKNWSWSRLGRLIADLRYGTATKCDYSGTGTPVLRIPNIGDPSILLDDLKYGNLSSDEIDALKLLPEDLLMIRSNGSASLVGKTAVVTDSVTHCAFAGYLIRIRFPKSCISSYYLQLAMKSLDVRYSIESPIRTTSGVKNINSTEVSNIRIPLPPLAEQHRIVAKVDQLMALCDRLKASLTQANQLNDQLASTVIEQAVG
;
A
#
# COMPACT_ATOMS: atom_id res chain seq x y z
N MET A 1 -5.28 2.40 35.31
CA MET A 1 -5.73 2.22 33.91
C MET A 1 -7.20 2.52 33.90
N THR A 2 -7.64 3.50 33.11
CA THR A 2 -9.07 3.70 32.85
C THR A 2 -9.64 2.36 32.39
N THR A 3 -10.67 1.85 33.09
CA THR A 3 -11.38 0.60 32.73
C THR A 3 -11.75 0.57 31.25
N LEU A 4 -12.02 1.74 30.69
CA LEU A 4 -12.27 1.99 29.27
C LEU A 4 -11.18 1.47 28.32
N LEU A 5 -9.89 1.52 28.67
CA LEU A 5 -8.81 1.01 27.82
C LEU A 5 -8.75 -0.52 27.80
N THR A 6 -8.82 -1.15 28.98
CA THR A 6 -8.79 -2.61 29.11
C THR A 6 -10.02 -3.25 28.48
N ASP A 7 -11.20 -2.67 28.68
CA ASP A 7 -12.47 -3.26 28.26
C ASP A 7 -12.66 -3.14 26.74
N ASN A 8 -12.05 -2.14 26.10
CA ASN A 8 -12.13 -1.90 24.67
C ASN A 8 -10.86 -2.27 23.89
N LEU A 9 -9.87 -2.89 24.54
CA LEU A 9 -8.60 -3.26 23.90
C LEU A 9 -8.79 -4.13 22.64
N PRO A 10 -9.66 -5.17 22.61
CA PRO A 10 -9.88 -5.97 21.41
C PRO A 10 -10.46 -5.16 20.24
N LEU A 11 -11.37 -4.23 20.55
CA LEU A 11 -11.98 -3.34 19.57
C LEU A 11 -10.94 -2.37 18.99
N LEU A 12 -10.17 -1.71 19.86
CA LEU A 12 -9.13 -0.77 19.47
C LEU A 12 -8.01 -1.45 18.71
N ALA A 13 -7.58 -2.65 19.11
CA ALA A 13 -6.53 -3.38 18.39
C ALA A 13 -7.04 -3.88 17.03
N GLY A 14 -8.29 -4.37 16.94
CA GLY A 14 -8.84 -4.97 15.72
C GLY A 14 -9.35 -3.98 14.66
N ALA A 15 -9.42 -2.69 14.97
CA ALA A 15 -9.77 -1.66 13.99
C ALA A 15 -8.61 -1.35 13.03
N PRO A 16 -8.88 -0.93 11.78
CA PRO A 16 -7.85 -0.45 10.89
C PRO A 16 -6.99 0.67 11.52
N ASN A 17 -5.66 0.53 11.46
CA ASN A 17 -4.70 1.40 12.16
C ASN A 17 -4.93 1.52 13.69
N GLY A 18 -5.67 0.59 14.28
CA GLY A 18 -6.14 0.66 15.64
C GLY A 18 -5.02 0.58 16.70
N ILE A 19 -4.01 -0.28 16.48
CA ILE A 19 -2.82 -0.36 17.34
C ILE A 19 -2.04 0.97 17.31
N LYS A 20 -1.91 1.60 16.14
CA LYS A 20 -1.25 2.91 16.03
C LYS A 20 -1.99 3.96 16.88
N LYS A 21 -3.32 4.03 16.73
CA LYS A 21 -4.17 4.94 17.53
C LYS A 21 -4.07 4.62 19.04
N LEU A 22 -3.97 3.35 19.41
CA LEU A 22 -3.80 2.93 20.80
C LEU A 22 -2.47 3.44 21.39
N ARG A 23 -1.36 3.39 20.63
CA ARG A 23 -0.07 3.96 21.07
C ARG A 23 -0.16 5.47 21.30
N GLU A 24 -0.82 6.17 20.40
CA GLU A 24 -1.08 7.62 20.52
C GLU A 24 -1.87 7.91 21.80
N LEU A 25 -2.98 7.19 22.03
CA LEU A 25 -3.80 7.32 23.24
C LEU A 25 -3.02 7.02 24.53
N ILE A 26 -2.17 5.97 24.54
CA ILE A 26 -1.36 5.63 25.72
C ILE A 26 -0.45 6.81 26.11
N LEU A 27 0.19 7.45 25.13
CA LEU A 27 1.07 8.59 25.36
C LEU A 27 0.29 9.82 25.82
N GLU A 28 -0.85 10.09 25.20
CA GLU A 28 -1.73 11.20 25.59
C GLU A 28 -2.23 11.05 27.04
N LEU A 29 -2.68 9.85 27.43
CA LEU A 29 -3.10 9.58 28.81
C LEU A 29 -1.93 9.66 29.80
N ALA A 30 -0.71 9.31 29.37
CA ALA A 30 0.49 9.42 30.19
C ALA A 30 0.79 10.88 30.54
N VAL A 31 0.77 11.77 29.54
CA VAL A 31 1.09 13.20 29.74
C VAL A 31 -0.03 13.99 30.40
N ARG A 32 -1.28 13.50 30.35
CA ARG A 32 -2.44 14.09 31.05
C ARG A 32 -2.63 13.57 32.48
N GLY A 33 -1.81 12.62 32.93
CA GLY A 33 -1.93 12.01 34.26
C GLY A 33 -3.16 11.11 34.45
N LYS A 34 -3.72 10.60 33.34
CA LYS A 34 -4.86 9.68 33.34
C LYS A 34 -4.45 8.19 33.25
N LEU A 35 -3.16 7.89 33.05
CA LEU A 35 -2.68 6.52 32.82
C LEU A 35 -2.56 5.68 34.11
N VAL A 36 -2.03 6.28 35.17
CA VAL A 36 -1.78 5.65 36.49
C VAL A 36 -2.49 6.46 37.59
N PRO A 37 -2.88 5.84 38.71
CA PRO A 37 -3.46 6.58 39.83
C PRO A 37 -2.42 7.49 40.50
N GLN A 38 -2.86 8.68 40.93
CA GLN A 38 -2.07 9.57 41.77
C GLN A 38 -1.94 9.01 43.19
N ASP A 39 -0.79 9.23 43.82
CA ASP A 39 -0.53 8.88 45.22
C ASP A 39 -0.36 10.17 46.05
N PRO A 40 -1.29 10.49 46.98
CA PRO A 40 -1.20 11.68 47.81
C PRO A 40 0.04 11.74 48.73
N SER A 41 0.75 10.62 48.92
CA SER A 41 1.99 10.55 49.71
C SER A 41 3.24 10.90 48.91
N ASP A 42 3.14 11.01 47.58
CA ASP A 42 4.27 11.42 46.75
C ASP A 42 4.66 12.88 47.02
N GLU A 43 5.96 13.17 46.92
CA GLU A 43 6.45 14.54 46.99
C GLU A 43 5.93 15.34 45.77
N PRO A 44 5.28 16.49 45.99
CA PRO A 44 4.68 17.25 44.90
C PRO A 44 5.74 17.75 43.91
N ALA A 45 5.37 17.84 42.64
CA ALA A 45 6.26 18.27 41.57
C ALA A 45 6.83 19.69 41.76
N SER A 46 6.19 20.53 42.57
CA SER A 46 6.72 21.84 42.93
C SER A 46 8.09 21.77 43.63
N GLU A 47 8.35 20.74 44.44
CA GLU A 47 9.60 20.61 45.19
C GLU A 47 10.77 20.19 44.28
N LEU A 48 10.56 19.22 43.37
CA LEU A 48 11.58 18.86 42.38
C LEU A 48 11.86 20.03 41.42
N LEU A 49 10.84 20.81 41.03
CA LEU A 49 11.02 21.98 40.16
C LEU A 49 11.82 23.08 40.86
N LYS A 50 11.59 23.27 42.16
CA LYS A 50 12.39 24.19 42.98
C LYS A 50 13.87 23.80 42.98
N ARG A 51 14.18 22.51 43.19
CA ARG A 51 15.57 22.01 43.13
C ARG A 51 16.20 22.17 41.76
N ILE A 52 15.43 21.94 40.69
CA ILE A 52 15.88 22.18 39.31
C ILE A 52 16.20 23.67 39.10
N ALA A 53 15.36 24.58 39.58
CA ALA A 53 15.57 26.01 39.47
C ALA A 53 16.81 26.49 40.26
N GLU A 54 17.02 25.98 41.48
CA GLU A 54 18.20 26.23 42.29
C GLU A 54 19.48 25.76 41.60
N GLU A 55 19.47 24.56 41.04
CA GLU A 55 20.60 24.00 40.29
C GLU A 55 20.89 24.78 39.01
N LYS A 56 19.84 25.14 38.25
CA LYS A 56 19.96 26.01 37.06
C LYS A 56 20.61 27.35 37.43
N ALA A 57 20.17 27.97 38.53
CA ALA A 57 20.74 29.22 39.02
C ALA A 57 22.22 29.07 39.39
N ARG A 58 22.60 27.98 40.05
CA ARG A 58 24.00 27.65 40.36
C ARG A 58 24.85 27.51 39.10
N LEU A 59 24.39 26.75 38.10
CA LEU A 59 25.11 26.56 36.83
C LEU A 59 25.29 27.87 36.05
N VAL A 60 24.32 28.78 36.11
CA VAL A 60 24.45 30.14 35.53
C VAL A 60 25.49 30.96 36.30
N ALA A 61 25.46 30.93 37.63
CA ALA A 61 26.41 31.66 38.46
C ALA A 61 27.86 31.19 38.27
N GLU A 62 28.04 29.88 38.05
CA GLU A 62 29.34 29.25 37.72
C GLU A 62 29.78 29.48 36.26
N GLY A 63 28.94 30.09 35.42
CA GLY A 63 29.24 30.33 34.01
C GLY A 63 29.23 29.08 33.12
N LYS A 64 28.78 27.93 33.64
CA LYS A 64 28.69 26.66 32.89
C LYS A 64 27.60 26.67 31.84
N ILE A 65 26.53 27.44 32.08
CA ILE A 65 25.46 27.67 31.11
C ILE A 65 25.21 29.17 30.93
N LYS A 66 24.79 29.57 29.73
CA LYS A 66 24.47 30.97 29.44
C LYS A 66 23.17 31.35 30.13
N LYS A 67 23.11 32.56 30.68
CA LYS A 67 21.86 33.15 31.18
C LYS A 67 20.87 33.26 30.01
N GLN A 68 19.78 32.50 30.08
CA GLN A 68 18.70 32.60 29.11
C GLN A 68 18.00 33.95 29.24
N LYS A 69 17.50 34.48 28.13
CA LYS A 69 16.67 35.69 28.13
C LYS A 69 15.39 35.37 28.92
N ALA A 70 15.03 36.22 29.87
CA ALA A 70 13.75 36.08 30.57
C ALA A 70 12.62 36.14 29.53
N LEU A 71 11.85 35.07 29.42
CA LEU A 71 10.60 35.06 28.66
C LEU A 71 9.61 35.95 29.41
N SER A 72 8.78 36.74 28.71
CA SER A 72 7.93 37.72 29.38
C SER A 72 6.76 37.03 30.08
N GLU A 73 6.26 37.59 31.20
CA GLU A 73 5.08 37.03 31.92
C GLU A 73 3.82 36.98 31.03
N ARG A 74 3.75 37.79 29.96
CA ARG A 74 2.65 37.76 28.97
C ARG A 74 2.68 36.54 28.04
N ASP A 75 3.76 35.75 28.06
CA ASP A 75 3.93 34.55 27.24
C ASP A 75 3.57 33.26 28.02
N ALA A 76 3.06 33.36 29.25
CA ALA A 76 2.61 32.21 30.04
C ALA A 76 1.35 31.61 29.41
N GLU A 77 1.53 30.53 28.64
CA GLU A 77 0.42 29.70 28.19
C GLU A 77 0.02 28.81 29.37
N ASP A 78 -1.27 28.87 29.74
CA ASP A 78 -1.85 27.96 30.71
C ASP A 78 -1.79 26.51 30.16
N PRO A 79 -1.69 25.50 31.03
CA PRO A 79 -1.74 24.11 30.58
C PRO A 79 -3.04 23.86 29.81
N ALA A 80 -2.95 23.10 28.72
CA ALA A 80 -4.08 22.82 27.83
C ALA A 80 -5.21 21.99 28.48
N PHE A 81 -4.99 21.52 29.71
CA PHE A 81 -5.91 20.70 30.49
C PHE A 81 -5.68 20.93 31.99
N GLU A 82 -6.66 20.53 32.82
CA GLU A 82 -6.54 20.59 34.28
C GLU A 82 -5.51 19.59 34.80
N LEU A 83 -4.50 20.08 35.52
CA LEU A 83 -3.45 19.22 36.08
C LEU A 83 -3.95 18.43 37.29
N PRO A 84 -3.60 17.13 37.42
CA PRO A 84 -3.90 16.34 38.60
C PRO A 84 -3.28 16.91 39.88
N ALA A 85 -3.82 16.50 41.04
CA ALA A 85 -3.25 16.88 42.32
C ALA A 85 -1.78 16.43 42.43
N GLY A 86 -0.92 17.32 42.93
CA GLY A 86 0.52 17.07 43.08
C GLY A 86 1.36 17.34 41.82
N TRP A 87 0.72 17.57 40.66
CA TRP A 87 1.41 17.97 39.44
C TRP A 87 1.69 19.47 39.42
N ALA A 88 2.71 19.85 38.66
CA ALA A 88 3.06 21.24 38.42
C ALA A 88 3.36 21.46 36.93
N CYS A 89 3.37 22.71 36.51
CA CYS A 89 3.69 23.09 35.15
C CYS A 89 5.10 23.71 35.09
N ALA A 90 5.88 23.36 34.08
CA ALA A 90 7.16 24.01 33.79
C ALA A 90 7.32 24.23 32.28
N ARG A 91 8.11 25.22 31.87
CA ARG A 91 8.56 25.26 30.48
C ARG A 91 9.70 24.29 30.29
N LEU A 92 9.84 23.75 29.08
CA LEU A 92 10.95 22.86 28.78
C LEU A 92 12.32 23.54 29.05
N ALA A 93 12.45 24.82 28.73
CA ALA A 93 13.66 25.60 29.02
C ALA A 93 13.96 25.79 30.52
N ASP A 94 12.99 25.54 31.41
CA ASP A 94 13.22 25.61 32.86
C ASP A 94 13.84 24.33 33.41
N VAL A 95 13.67 23.21 32.71
CA VAL A 95 14.12 21.89 33.17
C VAL A 95 15.30 21.32 32.38
N VAL A 96 15.47 21.71 31.11
CA VAL A 96 16.59 21.28 30.27
C VAL A 96 17.22 22.42 29.49
N ASN A 97 18.51 22.28 29.22
CA ASN A 97 19.28 23.10 28.31
C ASN A 97 19.26 22.47 26.91
N VAL A 98 18.68 23.18 25.93
CA VAL A 98 18.60 22.70 24.54
C VAL A 98 19.89 23.03 23.80
N LEU A 99 20.76 22.04 23.63
CA LEU A 99 22.08 22.20 23.00
C LEU A 99 22.02 21.92 21.51
N ASN A 100 22.56 22.84 20.72
CA ASN A 100 22.69 22.69 19.26
C ASN A 100 23.95 21.90 18.90
N GLY A 101 23.78 20.99 17.94
CA GLY A 101 24.88 20.39 17.19
C GLY A 101 25.57 21.39 16.27
N ARG A 102 26.48 20.89 15.43
CA ARG A 102 27.30 21.71 14.53
C ARG A 102 26.97 21.43 13.05
N ALA A 103 27.12 22.43 12.20
CA ALA A 103 27.14 22.23 10.75
C ALA A 103 28.53 21.79 10.29
N TYR A 104 28.59 20.76 9.45
CA TYR A 104 29.84 20.19 8.96
C TYR A 104 30.00 20.46 7.46
N LYS A 105 31.20 20.89 7.06
CA LYS A 105 31.56 21.04 5.65
C LYS A 105 31.90 19.67 5.06
N LYS A 106 31.87 19.56 3.73
CA LYS A 106 32.12 18.29 3.03
C LYS A 106 33.50 17.72 3.35
N GLU A 107 34.51 18.58 3.51
CA GLU A 107 35.90 18.20 3.80
C GLU A 107 36.09 17.72 5.25
N GLU A 108 35.12 17.99 6.12
CA GLU A 108 35.13 17.57 7.53
C GLU A 108 34.40 16.24 7.76
N LEU A 109 33.74 15.71 6.72
CA LEU A 109 33.01 14.44 6.70
C LEU A 109 33.87 13.38 6.02
N LEU A 110 34.52 12.57 6.85
CA LEU A 110 35.53 11.58 6.51
C LEU A 110 34.99 10.15 6.68
N ASP A 111 35.78 9.17 6.25
CA ASP A 111 35.46 7.73 6.41
C ASP A 111 35.98 7.13 7.74
N ALA A 112 36.72 7.90 8.55
CA ALA A 112 37.24 7.48 9.85
C ALA A 112 37.40 8.66 10.82
N GLY A 113 37.35 8.38 12.14
CA GLY A 113 37.45 9.39 13.20
C GLY A 113 36.32 9.25 14.23
N THR A 114 35.91 10.37 14.84
CA THR A 114 34.73 10.41 15.70
C THR A 114 33.45 10.38 14.85
N PRO A 115 32.46 9.53 15.14
CA PRO A 115 31.24 9.46 14.34
C PRO A 115 30.45 10.77 14.38
N VAL A 116 29.92 11.17 13.23
CA VAL A 116 29.06 12.33 13.05
C VAL A 116 27.61 11.86 12.93
N LEU A 117 26.86 11.95 14.02
CA LEU A 117 25.44 11.61 14.06
C LEU A 117 24.62 12.63 13.25
N ARG A 118 23.88 12.14 12.26
CA ARG A 118 22.97 12.92 11.42
C ARG A 118 21.53 12.39 11.52
N VAL A 119 20.56 13.19 11.10
CA VAL A 119 19.13 12.79 11.13
C VAL A 119 18.90 11.49 10.37
N GLY A 120 19.57 11.28 9.23
CA GLY A 120 19.47 10.02 8.49
C GLY A 120 19.83 8.80 9.33
N ASN A 121 20.82 8.90 10.24
CA ASN A 121 21.21 7.81 11.14
C ASN A 121 20.14 7.43 12.16
N LEU A 122 19.22 8.34 12.45
CA LEU A 122 18.13 8.12 13.40
C LEU A 122 16.88 7.52 12.75
N PHE A 123 16.72 7.63 11.42
CA PHE A 123 15.47 7.26 10.74
C PHE A 123 15.63 6.34 9.53
N THR A 124 16.64 6.54 8.67
CA THR A 124 16.60 6.02 7.30
C THR A 124 17.90 5.40 6.79
N SER A 125 19.04 5.64 7.45
CA SER A 125 20.36 5.36 6.89
C SER A 125 21.30 4.73 7.91
N ASN A 126 21.89 3.59 7.53
CA ASN A 126 22.97 2.96 8.29
C ASN A 126 24.37 3.49 7.89
N HIS A 127 24.45 4.42 6.93
CA HIS A 127 25.72 5.02 6.51
C HIS A 127 26.19 6.09 7.50
N TRP A 128 27.47 6.03 7.88
CA TRP A 128 28.11 6.92 8.84
C TRP A 128 29.18 7.78 8.19
N TYR A 129 29.24 9.04 8.62
CA TYR A 129 30.38 9.93 8.41
C TYR A 129 31.14 10.10 9.70
N TYR A 130 32.40 10.50 9.59
CA TYR A 130 33.30 10.70 10.72
C TYR A 130 34.00 12.04 10.62
N SER A 131 34.57 12.50 11.73
CA SER A 131 35.40 13.71 11.77
C SER A 131 36.55 13.57 12.75
N THR A 132 37.69 14.16 12.44
CA THR A 132 38.86 14.23 13.33
C THR A 132 38.85 15.48 14.21
N LEU A 133 37.81 16.32 14.10
CA LEU A 133 37.65 17.51 14.93
C LEU A 133 37.50 17.13 16.41
N THR A 134 38.25 17.82 17.26
CA THR A 134 38.01 17.84 18.71
C THR A 134 37.15 19.07 19.02
N LEU A 135 35.96 18.84 19.58
CA LEU A 135 34.99 19.89 19.88
C LEU A 135 34.79 20.05 21.39
N GLU A 136 34.03 21.06 21.79
CA GLU A 136 33.56 21.22 23.17
C GLU A 136 32.59 20.10 23.56
N GLU A 137 32.50 19.78 24.86
CA GLU A 137 31.65 18.69 25.39
C GLU A 137 30.17 18.84 24.99
N ASP A 138 29.71 20.07 24.80
CA ASP A 138 28.34 20.36 24.39
C ASP A 138 28.02 19.92 22.95
N LYS A 139 29.03 19.56 22.14
CA LYS A 139 28.90 19.00 20.78
C LYS A 139 28.99 17.48 20.73
N TYR A 140 29.21 16.82 21.86
CA TYR A 140 29.15 15.37 21.97
C TYR A 140 27.80 14.92 22.51
N CYS A 141 27.32 13.79 21.98
CA CYS A 141 26.28 12.97 22.58
C CYS A 141 26.90 11.65 23.03
N ASN A 142 26.50 11.21 24.22
CA ASN A 142 26.99 10.01 24.88
C ASN A 142 25.84 9.01 25.05
N PRO A 143 26.14 7.69 25.17
CA PRO A 143 25.12 6.70 25.47
C PRO A 143 24.23 7.14 26.65
N GLY A 144 22.92 7.08 26.44
CA GLY A 144 21.87 7.53 27.34
C GLY A 144 21.41 8.97 27.14
N ASP A 145 22.08 9.82 26.35
CA ASP A 145 21.63 11.21 26.13
C ASP A 145 20.27 11.28 25.44
N LEU A 146 19.41 12.22 25.87
CA LEU A 146 18.14 12.48 25.19
C LEU A 146 18.39 13.48 24.06
N LEU A 147 18.11 13.03 22.85
CA LEU A 147 18.26 13.81 21.63
C LEU A 147 16.89 14.11 21.02
N PHE A 148 16.82 15.16 20.21
CA PHE A 148 15.64 15.50 19.43
C PHE A 148 16.06 15.92 18.01
N ALA A 149 15.64 15.16 17.00
CA ALA A 149 15.81 15.55 15.61
C ALA A 149 14.67 16.50 15.21
N TRP A 150 14.95 17.58 14.49
CA TRP A 150 13.96 18.64 14.20
C TRP A 150 13.75 18.98 12.72
N SER A 151 14.38 18.25 11.78
CA SER A 151 14.37 18.59 10.34
C SER A 151 13.89 17.44 9.45
N ALA A 152 12.82 17.68 8.68
CA ALA A 152 12.11 16.75 7.79
C ALA A 152 11.51 15.51 8.48
N SER A 153 12.36 14.69 9.10
CA SER A 153 11.99 13.65 10.06
C SER A 153 12.38 14.12 11.46
N PHE A 154 11.42 14.13 12.38
CA PHE A 154 11.60 14.69 13.72
C PHE A 154 10.98 13.80 14.80
N GLY A 155 11.53 13.91 16.00
CA GLY A 155 11.14 13.16 17.18
C GLY A 155 12.27 12.97 18.20
N PRO A 156 11.94 12.53 19.42
CA PRO A 156 12.91 12.26 20.48
C PRO A 156 13.62 10.92 20.30
N PHE A 157 14.85 10.81 20.82
CA PHE A 157 15.66 9.60 20.83
C PHE A 157 16.47 9.50 22.12
N ILE A 158 16.52 8.32 22.73
CA ILE A 158 17.57 8.00 23.70
C ILE A 158 18.76 7.45 22.90
N TRP A 159 19.91 8.12 22.99
CA TRP A 159 21.09 7.72 22.22
C TRP A 159 21.70 6.44 22.80
N HIS A 160 21.72 5.33 22.05
CA HIS A 160 22.32 4.08 22.51
C HIS A 160 23.64 3.74 21.80
N GLY A 161 24.03 4.53 20.79
CA GLY A 161 25.29 4.33 20.09
C GLY A 161 26.49 4.90 20.85
N GLU A 162 27.67 4.77 20.25
CA GLU A 162 28.92 5.25 20.84
C GLU A 162 28.95 6.79 20.95
N ARG A 163 29.91 7.28 21.73
CA ARG A 163 30.14 8.72 21.88
C ARG A 163 30.40 9.35 20.51
N SER A 164 29.53 10.28 20.13
CA SER A 164 29.49 10.83 18.77
C SER A 164 29.32 12.35 18.81
N ILE A 165 29.84 13.04 17.81
CA ILE A 165 29.49 14.45 17.59
C ILE A 165 28.24 14.52 16.72
N TYR A 166 27.39 15.54 16.88
CA TYR A 166 26.08 15.56 16.23
C TYR A 166 25.83 16.81 15.38
N HIS A 167 25.08 16.61 14.30
CA HIS A 167 24.75 17.63 13.33
C HIS A 167 23.76 18.68 13.89
N TYR A 168 23.77 19.90 13.36
CA TYR A 168 22.92 21.02 13.85
C TYR A 168 21.41 20.74 13.79
N HIS A 169 20.97 19.79 12.97
CA HIS A 169 19.57 19.32 12.89
C HIS A 169 19.14 18.40 14.05
N ILE A 170 20.02 18.20 15.03
CA ILE A 170 19.77 17.41 16.23
C ILE A 170 20.07 18.30 17.44
N TRP A 171 19.17 18.29 18.41
CA TRP A 171 19.39 18.88 19.72
C TRP A 171 19.71 17.80 20.75
N LYS A 172 20.61 18.11 21.67
CA LYS A 172 20.76 17.37 22.93
C LYS A 172 19.99 18.10 24.02
N LEU A 173 19.12 17.39 24.73
CA LEU A 173 18.37 17.92 25.87
C LEU A 173 19.15 17.59 27.15
N ASP A 174 19.91 18.56 27.64
CA ASP A 174 20.80 18.40 28.78
C ASP A 174 20.11 18.87 30.07
N PHE A 175 19.96 17.98 31.04
CA PHE A 175 19.14 18.22 32.24
C PHE A 175 19.92 19.05 33.25
N TYR A 176 19.32 20.13 33.78
CA TYR A 176 19.99 20.97 34.79
C TYR A 176 20.28 20.19 36.07
N ALA A 177 19.27 19.51 36.61
CA ALA A 177 19.41 18.66 37.79
C ALA A 177 19.13 17.19 37.45
N LYS A 178 20.21 16.40 37.29
CA LYS A 178 20.11 14.97 37.01
C LYS A 178 19.37 14.25 38.14
N GLY A 179 18.39 13.41 37.79
CA GLY A 179 17.59 12.64 38.75
C GLY A 179 16.40 13.39 39.35
N GLN A 180 16.20 14.68 39.05
CA GLN A 180 14.99 15.42 39.49
C GLN A 180 13.85 15.34 38.46
N LEU A 181 14.15 14.97 37.22
CA LEU A 181 13.18 14.73 36.15
C LEU A 181 13.57 13.46 35.40
N SER A 182 12.61 12.55 35.22
CA SER A 182 12.81 11.32 34.47
C SER A 182 12.99 11.63 32.99
N LYS A 183 14.12 11.17 32.45
CA LYS A 183 14.44 11.30 31.03
C LYS A 183 13.46 10.53 30.15
N HIS A 184 13.00 9.37 30.62
CA HIS A 184 12.03 8.55 29.90
C HIS A 184 10.63 9.18 29.91
N TYR A 185 10.26 9.85 31.00
CA TYR A 185 9.03 10.64 31.01
C TYR A 185 9.09 11.78 30.00
N LEU A 186 10.19 12.55 29.99
CA LEU A 186 10.36 13.62 29.01
C LEU A 186 10.41 13.08 27.57
N TYR A 187 11.02 11.92 27.34
CA TYR A 187 10.98 11.23 26.05
C TYR A 187 9.54 10.94 25.60
N ASN A 188 8.71 10.36 26.49
CA ASN A 188 7.31 10.05 26.19
C ASN A 188 6.50 11.32 25.89
N TYR A 189 6.69 12.39 26.66
CA TYR A 189 6.06 13.69 26.40
C TYR A 189 6.45 14.25 25.03
N LEU A 190 7.74 14.26 24.69
CA LEU A 190 8.18 14.76 23.38
C LEU A 190 7.71 13.86 22.22
N LEU A 191 7.49 12.58 22.48
CA LEU A 191 6.97 11.64 21.50
C LEU A 191 5.49 11.92 21.22
N GLU A 192 4.70 12.18 22.25
CA GLU A 192 3.30 12.63 22.16
C GLU A 192 3.21 13.95 21.37
N GLN A 193 3.99 14.96 21.75
CA GLN A 193 4.05 16.24 21.04
C GLN A 193 4.46 16.08 19.57
N THR A 194 5.34 15.11 19.28
CA THR A 194 5.73 14.78 17.90
C THR A 194 4.56 14.20 17.12
N GLN A 195 3.71 13.37 17.73
CA GLN A 195 2.53 12.79 17.10
C GLN A 195 1.47 13.87 16.83
N GLU A 196 1.20 14.75 17.79
CA GLU A 196 0.27 15.87 17.65
C GLU A 196 0.65 16.80 16.48
N ILE A 197 1.93 17.19 16.40
CA ILE A 197 2.46 18.04 15.32
C ILE A 197 2.32 17.34 13.96
N LYS A 198 2.56 16.02 13.89
CA LYS A 198 2.41 15.25 12.65
C LYS A 198 0.95 15.17 12.22
N ALA A 199 0.02 15.03 13.16
CA ALA A 199 -1.42 15.00 12.90
C ALA A 199 -1.95 16.35 12.36
N ALA A 200 -1.46 17.48 12.89
CA ALA A 200 -1.85 18.82 12.44
C ALA A 200 -1.30 19.23 11.06
N GLY A 201 -0.31 18.50 10.51
CA GLY A 201 0.52 18.91 9.38
C GLY A 201 0.08 18.44 7.97
N HIS A 202 -1.21 18.41 7.63
CA HIS A 202 -1.70 18.04 6.28
C HIS A 202 -1.59 19.17 5.23
N GLY A 203 -0.45 19.87 5.16
CA GLY A 203 -0.18 20.93 4.17
C GLY A 203 1.31 21.00 3.81
N VAL A 204 1.61 21.41 2.57
CA VAL A 204 2.93 21.36 1.87
C VAL A 204 4.08 22.14 2.57
N SER A 205 3.86 22.76 3.74
CA SER A 205 4.91 23.33 4.57
C SER A 205 5.37 22.32 5.62
N MET A 206 6.62 21.86 5.52
CA MET A 206 7.29 21.11 6.59
C MET A 206 7.11 21.85 7.91
N VAL A 207 6.36 21.27 8.86
CA VAL A 207 6.22 21.82 10.21
C VAL A 207 7.56 21.61 10.93
N HIS A 208 8.46 22.58 10.78
CA HIS A 208 9.75 22.56 11.46
C HIS A 208 9.58 22.96 12.93
N MET A 209 10.03 22.10 13.84
CA MET A 209 10.20 22.50 15.24
C MET A 209 11.34 23.51 15.32
N THR A 210 11.07 24.74 15.78
CA THR A 210 12.12 25.73 16.05
C THR A 210 12.63 25.58 17.48
N LYS A 211 13.87 25.99 17.72
CA LYS A 211 14.45 25.91 19.07
C LYS A 211 13.63 26.73 20.08
N GLU A 212 13.17 27.90 19.66
CA GLU A 212 12.30 28.75 20.48
C GLU A 212 10.97 28.06 20.81
N LYS A 213 10.33 27.40 19.83
CA LYS A 213 9.10 26.63 20.09
C LYS A 213 9.35 25.49 21.07
N MET A 214 10.46 24.75 20.89
CA MET A 214 10.88 23.68 21.78
C MET A 214 11.10 24.19 23.22
N GLU A 215 11.83 25.28 23.40
CA GLU A 215 12.11 25.89 24.70
C GLU A 215 10.84 26.39 25.41
N ARG A 216 9.81 26.76 24.65
CA ARG A 216 8.53 27.25 25.17
C ARG A 216 7.51 26.16 25.49
N LEU A 217 7.74 24.90 25.08
CA LEU A 217 6.80 23.80 25.33
C LEU A 217 6.42 23.74 26.81
N VAL A 218 5.11 23.62 27.05
CA VAL A 218 4.50 23.56 28.38
C VAL A 218 4.51 22.11 28.83
N LEU A 219 5.45 21.77 29.71
CA LEU A 219 5.63 20.43 30.24
C LEU A 219 4.78 20.25 31.51
N PRO A 220 3.79 19.35 31.51
CA PRO A 220 3.14 18.89 32.73
C PRO A 220 4.10 17.96 33.47
N VAL A 221 4.44 18.30 34.71
CA VAL A 221 5.44 17.60 35.52
C VAL A 221 4.73 16.90 36.68
N PRO A 222 4.72 15.54 36.71
CA PRO A 222 4.25 14.77 37.85
C PRO A 222 5.29 14.73 38.97
N PRO A 223 4.90 14.31 40.19
CA PRO A 223 5.82 13.80 41.20
C PRO A 223 6.83 12.80 40.61
N LEU A 224 8.08 12.81 41.10
CA LEU A 224 9.14 11.97 40.53
C LEU A 224 8.80 10.47 40.60
N ALA A 225 8.23 10.02 41.72
CA ALA A 225 7.77 8.63 41.87
C ALA A 225 6.64 8.28 40.88
N GLU A 226 5.72 9.22 40.62
CA GLU A 226 4.67 9.03 39.61
C GLU A 226 5.25 8.98 38.20
N GLN A 227 6.28 9.77 37.87
CA GLN A 227 6.96 9.67 36.56
C GLN A 227 7.48 8.26 36.29
N ASP A 228 8.10 7.62 37.28
CA ASP A 228 8.61 6.24 37.13
C ASP A 228 7.45 5.24 36.95
N ARG A 229 6.34 5.41 37.68
CA ARG A 229 5.13 4.60 37.51
C ARG A 229 4.50 4.79 36.13
N ILE A 230 4.47 6.02 35.61
CA ILE A 230 3.98 6.34 34.26
C ILE A 230 4.86 5.67 33.22
N VAL A 231 6.19 5.84 33.29
CA VAL A 231 7.13 5.25 32.33
C VAL A 231 7.00 3.74 32.30
N ALA A 232 7.02 3.08 33.47
CA ALA A 232 6.86 1.64 33.55
C ALA A 232 5.55 1.16 32.90
N LYS A 233 4.47 1.94 33.07
CA LYS A 233 3.17 1.59 32.48
C LYS A 233 3.10 1.84 30.97
N VAL A 234 3.73 2.91 30.47
CA VAL A 234 3.88 3.14 29.03
C VAL A 234 4.67 2.00 28.40
N ASP A 235 5.80 1.61 28.98
CA ASP A 235 6.64 0.52 28.47
C ASP A 235 5.87 -0.81 28.41
N GLU A 236 5.12 -1.15 29.47
CA GLU A 236 4.27 -2.34 29.52
C GLU A 236 3.25 -2.36 28.38
N LEU A 237 2.57 -1.24 28.14
CA LEU A 237 1.51 -1.13 27.14
C LEU A 237 2.05 -1.02 25.72
N MET A 238 3.18 -0.36 25.51
CA MET A 238 3.87 -0.32 24.21
C MET A 238 4.35 -1.72 23.82
N ALA A 239 4.90 -2.49 24.76
CA ALA A 239 5.28 -3.88 24.53
C ALA A 239 4.06 -4.76 24.23
N LEU A 240 2.90 -4.47 24.81
CA LEU A 240 1.64 -5.13 24.45
C LEU A 240 1.22 -4.79 23.02
N CYS A 241 1.27 -3.52 22.63
CA CYS A 241 1.01 -3.09 21.25
C CYS A 241 1.95 -3.80 20.26
N ASP A 242 3.25 -3.92 20.57
CA ASP A 242 4.22 -4.63 19.72
C ASP A 242 3.82 -6.10 19.52
N ARG A 243 3.40 -6.78 20.59
CA ARG A 243 2.93 -8.17 20.52
C ARG A 243 1.65 -8.32 19.70
N LEU A 244 0.69 -7.40 19.87
CA LEU A 244 -0.56 -7.41 19.12
C LEU A 244 -0.31 -7.20 17.62
N GLU A 245 0.60 -6.29 17.27
CA GLU A 245 0.97 -5.97 15.89
C GLU A 245 1.68 -7.15 15.20
N ALA A 246 2.60 -7.82 15.92
CA ALA A 246 3.21 -9.06 15.47
C ALA A 246 2.18 -10.18 15.26
N GLN A 247 1.26 -10.37 16.22
CA GLN A 247 0.18 -11.36 16.11
C GLN A 247 -0.74 -11.09 14.92
N GLN A 248 -1.10 -9.83 14.64
CA GLN A 248 -1.91 -9.48 13.48
C GLN A 248 -1.19 -9.83 12.18
N THR A 249 0.09 -9.48 12.08
CA THR A 249 0.92 -9.80 10.90
C THR A 249 0.99 -11.31 10.68
N ASP A 250 1.18 -12.09 11.73
CA ASP A 250 1.23 -13.56 11.66
C ASP A 250 -0.12 -14.15 11.24
N ILE A 251 -1.24 -13.64 11.78
CA ILE A 251 -2.60 -14.06 11.41
C ILE A 251 -2.88 -13.76 9.93
N GLU A 252 -2.54 -12.58 9.45
CA GLU A 252 -2.73 -12.18 8.05
C GLU A 252 -1.91 -13.08 7.10
N SER A 253 -0.66 -13.35 7.45
CA SER A 253 0.21 -14.24 6.69
C SER A 253 -0.33 -15.68 6.65
N ALA A 254 -0.73 -16.22 7.80
CA ALA A 254 -1.30 -17.56 7.89
C ALA A 254 -2.64 -17.67 7.14
N HIS A 255 -3.49 -16.65 7.24
CA HIS A 255 -4.75 -16.56 6.49
C HIS A 255 -4.51 -16.56 4.98
N ALA A 256 -3.59 -15.73 4.49
CA ALA A 256 -3.23 -15.68 3.08
C ALA A 256 -2.73 -17.03 2.55
N GLN A 257 -1.88 -17.72 3.32
CA GLN A 257 -1.39 -19.06 2.97
C GLN A 257 -2.51 -20.09 2.92
N LEU A 258 -3.41 -20.09 3.91
CA LEU A 258 -4.56 -20.99 3.97
C LEU A 258 -5.50 -20.79 2.77
N VAL A 259 -5.85 -19.54 2.47
CA VAL A 259 -6.69 -19.18 1.32
C VAL A 259 -6.04 -19.67 0.03
N GLN A 260 -4.76 -19.39 -0.17
CA GLN A 260 -4.04 -19.82 -1.37
C GLN A 260 -3.99 -21.35 -1.49
N ALA A 261 -3.73 -22.08 -0.40
CA ALA A 261 -3.68 -23.53 -0.40
C ALA A 261 -5.03 -24.15 -0.77
N LEU A 262 -6.13 -23.64 -0.21
CA LEU A 262 -7.48 -24.13 -0.50
C LEU A 262 -7.90 -23.81 -1.94
N LEU A 263 -7.65 -22.60 -2.42
CA LEU A 263 -7.93 -22.23 -3.82
C LEU A 263 -7.09 -23.07 -4.80
N ASN A 264 -5.83 -23.35 -4.48
CA ASN A 264 -4.98 -24.24 -5.30
C ASN A 264 -5.51 -25.67 -5.32
N SER A 265 -6.03 -26.19 -4.20
CA SER A 265 -6.63 -27.53 -4.17
C SER A 265 -7.84 -27.68 -5.11
N LEU A 266 -8.56 -26.59 -5.38
CA LEU A 266 -9.66 -26.58 -6.36
C LEU A 266 -9.16 -26.64 -7.79
N THR A 267 -8.16 -25.83 -8.14
CA THR A 267 -7.62 -25.79 -9.51
C THR A 267 -6.82 -27.05 -9.83
N GLN A 268 -6.17 -27.65 -8.83
CA GLN A 268 -5.38 -28.88 -8.99
C GLN A 268 -6.19 -30.17 -8.77
N ALA A 269 -7.50 -30.07 -8.50
CA ALA A 269 -8.34 -31.24 -8.29
C ALA A 269 -8.29 -32.21 -9.48
N SER A 270 -8.00 -33.47 -9.18
CA SER A 270 -7.70 -34.53 -10.13
C SER A 270 -8.92 -35.06 -10.89
N ASN A 271 -10.10 -34.98 -10.27
CA ASN A 271 -11.37 -35.44 -10.84
C ASN A 271 -12.56 -34.70 -10.23
N ALA A 272 -13.76 -34.98 -10.72
CA ALA A 272 -14.99 -34.32 -10.26
C ALA A 272 -15.32 -34.57 -8.77
N THR A 273 -15.02 -35.76 -8.25
CA THR A 273 -15.24 -36.11 -6.85
C THR A 273 -14.31 -35.32 -5.93
N ASP A 274 -13.03 -35.28 -6.27
CA ASP A 274 -11.99 -34.50 -5.57
C ASP A 274 -12.34 -33.00 -5.60
N PHE A 275 -12.74 -32.48 -6.77
CA PHE A 275 -13.19 -31.11 -6.91
C PHE A 275 -14.41 -30.80 -6.01
N GLY A 276 -15.41 -31.68 -5.99
CA GLY A 276 -16.59 -31.53 -5.15
C GLY A 276 -16.26 -31.51 -3.66
N ALA A 277 -15.34 -32.37 -3.21
CA ALA A 277 -14.88 -32.42 -1.82
C ALA A 277 -14.11 -31.14 -1.42
N ASN A 278 -13.19 -30.68 -2.27
CA ASN A 278 -12.44 -29.44 -2.02
C ASN A 278 -13.36 -28.21 -2.04
N TRP A 279 -14.36 -28.18 -2.93
CA TRP A 279 -15.38 -27.12 -2.97
C TRP A 279 -16.23 -27.12 -1.71
N HIS A 280 -16.70 -28.29 -1.27
CA HIS A 280 -17.50 -28.42 -0.06
C HIS A 280 -16.75 -27.87 1.17
N ARG A 281 -15.50 -28.29 1.36
CA ARG A 281 -14.63 -27.78 2.44
C ARG A 281 -14.48 -26.26 2.39
N MET A 282 -14.24 -25.68 1.20
CA MET A 282 -14.10 -24.24 1.07
C MET A 282 -15.43 -23.51 1.35
N ALA A 283 -16.55 -24.07 0.90
CA ALA A 283 -17.88 -23.49 1.09
C ALA A 283 -18.29 -23.45 2.58
N GLU A 284 -17.97 -24.49 3.36
CA GLU A 284 -18.21 -24.52 4.80
C GLU A 284 -17.46 -23.40 5.54
N HIS A 285 -16.26 -23.05 5.05
CA HIS A 285 -15.40 -22.04 5.65
C HIS A 285 -15.39 -20.70 4.87
N PHE A 286 -16.36 -20.46 4.00
CA PHE A 286 -16.35 -19.29 3.12
C PHE A 286 -16.22 -17.96 3.88
N HIS A 287 -16.97 -17.85 4.99
CA HIS A 287 -17.01 -16.65 5.84
C HIS A 287 -15.71 -16.39 6.62
N THR A 288 -14.86 -17.40 6.81
CA THR A 288 -13.54 -17.22 7.44
C THR A 288 -12.43 -16.98 6.41
N LEU A 289 -12.62 -17.46 5.17
CA LEU A 289 -11.60 -17.38 4.12
C LEU A 289 -11.63 -16.05 3.38
N PHE A 290 -12.80 -15.48 3.13
CA PHE A 290 -12.96 -14.30 2.27
C PHE A 290 -13.37 -13.06 3.06
N THR A 291 -12.47 -12.63 3.95
CA THR A 291 -12.70 -11.56 4.95
C THR A 291 -11.94 -10.27 4.65
N ASN A 292 -11.12 -10.25 3.60
CA ASN A 292 -10.30 -9.09 3.22
C ASN A 292 -10.17 -8.98 1.68
N ASP A 293 -9.71 -7.82 1.20
CA ASP A 293 -9.59 -7.56 -0.23
C ASP A 293 -8.68 -8.55 -0.99
N PRO A 294 -7.48 -8.90 -0.47
CA PRO A 294 -6.59 -9.86 -1.14
C PRO A 294 -7.21 -11.25 -1.31
N SER A 295 -7.88 -11.78 -0.28
CA SER A 295 -8.53 -13.10 -0.36
C SER A 295 -9.67 -13.13 -1.39
N ILE A 296 -10.42 -12.04 -1.53
CA ILE A 296 -11.48 -11.94 -2.54
C ILE A 296 -10.89 -11.79 -3.95
N ASP A 297 -9.79 -11.06 -4.12
CA ASP A 297 -9.11 -10.99 -5.42
C ASP A 297 -8.54 -12.35 -5.83
N ALA A 298 -7.99 -13.10 -4.88
CA ALA A 298 -7.56 -14.48 -5.11
C ALA A 298 -8.75 -15.35 -5.55
N LEU A 299 -9.91 -15.23 -4.90
CA LEU A 299 -11.14 -15.93 -5.31
C LEU A 299 -11.54 -15.57 -6.74
N LYS A 300 -11.55 -14.27 -7.10
CA LYS A 300 -11.88 -13.82 -8.47
C LYS A 300 -10.94 -14.46 -9.50
N GLN A 301 -9.63 -14.48 -9.23
CA GLN A 301 -8.66 -15.13 -10.10
C GLN A 301 -8.89 -16.64 -10.23
N THR A 302 -9.19 -17.33 -9.12
CA THR A 302 -9.54 -18.75 -9.14
C THR A 302 -10.83 -19.01 -9.93
N LEU A 303 -11.84 -18.15 -9.84
CA LEU A 303 -13.07 -18.29 -10.63
C LEU A 303 -12.81 -18.18 -12.14
N LEU A 304 -11.95 -17.24 -12.56
CA LEU A 304 -11.51 -17.13 -13.96
C LEU A 304 -10.77 -18.39 -14.41
N GLN A 305 -9.92 -18.94 -13.55
CA GLN A 305 -9.20 -20.18 -13.84
C GLN A 305 -10.16 -21.37 -13.96
N LEU A 306 -11.10 -21.53 -13.04
CA LEU A 306 -12.12 -22.59 -13.10
C LEU A 306 -13.03 -22.46 -14.33
N ALA A 307 -13.31 -21.22 -14.75
CA ALA A 307 -14.05 -20.94 -15.98
C ALA A 307 -13.34 -21.51 -17.21
N VAL A 308 -12.04 -21.26 -17.37
CA VAL A 308 -11.26 -21.75 -18.53
C VAL A 308 -10.90 -23.23 -18.45
N MET A 309 -11.09 -23.86 -17.29
CA MET A 309 -10.97 -25.31 -17.09
C MET A 309 -12.27 -26.08 -17.36
N GLY A 310 -13.38 -25.38 -17.63
CA GLY A 310 -14.70 -26.00 -17.80
C GLY A 310 -15.30 -26.58 -16.51
N LYS A 311 -14.82 -26.10 -15.35
CA LYS A 311 -15.26 -26.54 -14.02
C LYS A 311 -16.32 -25.62 -13.40
N LEU A 312 -16.65 -24.50 -14.05
CA LEU A 312 -17.54 -23.48 -13.48
C LEU A 312 -19.02 -23.63 -13.85
N VAL A 313 -19.31 -24.17 -15.04
CA VAL A 313 -20.69 -24.40 -15.53
C VAL A 313 -20.86 -25.86 -15.95
N PRO A 314 -22.08 -26.43 -15.87
CA PRO A 314 -22.34 -27.78 -16.34
C PRO A 314 -22.06 -27.93 -17.84
N GLN A 315 -21.47 -29.06 -18.22
CA GLN A 315 -21.26 -29.48 -19.61
C GLN A 315 -22.59 -29.95 -20.21
N ASP A 316 -22.92 -29.51 -21.41
CA ASP A 316 -24.10 -29.97 -22.15
C ASP A 316 -23.65 -30.88 -23.32
N PRO A 317 -23.98 -32.20 -23.30
CA PRO A 317 -23.62 -33.10 -24.40
C PRO A 317 -24.28 -32.77 -25.75
N SER A 318 -25.35 -31.97 -25.75
CA SER A 318 -26.05 -31.53 -26.96
C SER A 318 -25.41 -30.31 -27.62
N ASP A 319 -24.51 -29.62 -26.92
CA ASP A 319 -23.75 -28.53 -27.50
C ASP A 319 -22.85 -29.02 -28.62
N GLU A 320 -22.77 -28.22 -29.68
CA GLU A 320 -21.83 -28.45 -30.76
C GLU A 320 -20.38 -28.36 -30.23
N PRO A 321 -19.54 -29.40 -30.43
CA PRO A 321 -18.20 -29.42 -29.88
C PRO A 321 -17.30 -28.37 -30.53
N ALA A 322 -16.32 -27.89 -29.76
CA ALA A 322 -15.36 -26.87 -30.21
C ALA A 322 -14.59 -27.27 -31.49
N SER A 323 -14.44 -28.56 -31.75
CA SER A 323 -13.83 -29.08 -32.98
C SER A 323 -14.57 -28.64 -34.25
N GLU A 324 -15.90 -28.53 -34.22
CA GLU A 324 -16.68 -28.05 -35.38
C GLU A 324 -16.52 -26.54 -35.58
N LEU A 325 -16.42 -25.77 -34.49
CA LEU A 325 -16.10 -24.34 -34.55
C LEU A 325 -14.74 -24.11 -35.23
N LEU A 326 -13.73 -24.89 -34.84
CA LEU A 326 -12.39 -24.83 -35.43
C LEU A 326 -12.40 -25.19 -36.92
N LYS A 327 -13.20 -26.18 -37.35
CA LYS A 327 -13.37 -26.52 -38.77
C LYS A 327 -13.96 -25.36 -39.56
N ARG A 328 -15.06 -24.76 -39.08
CA ARG A 328 -15.68 -23.59 -39.75
C ARG A 328 -14.72 -22.41 -39.87
N ILE A 329 -13.95 -22.13 -38.82
CA ILE A 329 -12.94 -21.07 -38.85
C ILE A 329 -11.86 -21.40 -39.91
N ALA A 330 -11.38 -22.64 -39.95
CA ALA A 330 -10.38 -23.07 -40.92
C ALA A 330 -10.89 -22.99 -42.38
N GLU A 331 -12.12 -23.41 -42.63
CA GLU A 331 -12.79 -23.30 -43.93
C GLU A 331 -12.96 -21.84 -44.36
N GLY A 332 -13.45 -20.98 -43.45
CA GLY A 332 -13.57 -19.54 -43.71
C GLY A 332 -12.23 -18.89 -44.02
N LYS A 333 -11.18 -19.22 -43.28
CA LYS A 333 -9.82 -18.74 -43.57
C LYS A 333 -9.31 -19.21 -44.92
N LYS A 334 -9.54 -20.48 -45.27
CA LYS A 334 -9.16 -21.03 -46.58
C LYS A 334 -9.84 -20.27 -47.72
N GLN A 335 -11.12 -19.95 -47.58
CA GLN A 335 -11.84 -19.16 -48.56
C GLN A 335 -11.27 -17.74 -48.67
N LEU A 336 -10.98 -17.07 -47.55
CA LEU A 336 -10.40 -15.72 -47.56
C LEU A 336 -8.98 -15.67 -48.16
N LEU A 337 -8.21 -16.75 -48.04
CA LEU A 337 -6.91 -16.90 -48.72
C LEU A 337 -7.09 -17.02 -50.24
N ILE A 338 -8.08 -17.80 -50.70
CA ILE A 338 -8.42 -17.96 -52.12
C ILE A 338 -8.90 -16.62 -52.71
N ASP A 339 -9.73 -15.89 -51.98
CA ASP A 339 -10.24 -14.58 -52.36
C ASP A 339 -9.17 -13.47 -52.34
N GLY A 340 -7.94 -13.77 -51.88
CA GLY A 340 -6.86 -12.78 -51.74
C GLY A 340 -7.09 -11.75 -50.61
N LYS A 341 -8.08 -11.98 -49.74
CA LYS A 341 -8.47 -11.08 -48.63
C LYS A 341 -7.68 -11.36 -47.35
N LEU A 342 -7.02 -12.52 -47.25
CA LEU A 342 -6.14 -12.88 -46.14
C LEU A 342 -4.71 -13.09 -46.63
N LYS A 343 -3.72 -12.59 -45.88
CA LYS A 343 -2.30 -12.85 -46.14
C LYS A 343 -1.90 -14.20 -45.54
N LYS A 344 -0.88 -14.84 -46.13
CA LYS A 344 -0.31 -16.08 -45.58
C LYS A 344 0.22 -15.84 -44.16
N GLU A 345 -0.31 -16.60 -43.21
CA GLU A 345 0.06 -16.51 -41.80
C GLU A 345 1.40 -17.20 -41.53
N LYS A 346 2.09 -16.78 -40.46
CA LYS A 346 3.26 -17.49 -39.95
C LYS A 346 2.84 -18.83 -39.35
N PRO A 347 3.68 -19.87 -39.40
CA PRO A 347 3.42 -21.13 -38.72
C PRO A 347 3.20 -20.92 -37.21
N LEU A 348 2.19 -21.61 -36.67
CA LEU A 348 1.89 -21.62 -35.24
C LEU A 348 2.68 -22.74 -34.56
N LEU A 349 3.08 -22.51 -33.32
CA LEU A 349 3.77 -23.51 -32.51
C LEU A 349 2.83 -24.68 -32.17
N PRO A 350 3.36 -25.92 -32.09
CA PRO A 350 2.59 -27.09 -31.66
C PRO A 350 2.03 -26.89 -30.25
N LEU A 351 0.88 -27.49 -29.95
CA LEU A 351 0.31 -27.45 -28.60
C LEU A 351 1.01 -28.51 -27.76
N GLU A 352 1.92 -28.08 -26.89
CA GLU A 352 2.71 -28.91 -25.98
C GLU A 352 2.59 -28.36 -24.55
N ASP A 353 2.88 -29.19 -23.55
CA ASP A 353 2.89 -28.85 -22.12
C ASP A 353 1.63 -28.10 -21.67
N LEU A 354 0.46 -28.71 -21.92
CA LEU A 354 -0.83 -28.12 -21.60
C LEU A 354 -1.04 -28.13 -20.07
N PRO A 355 -1.51 -27.02 -19.47
CA PRO A 355 -1.54 -26.84 -18.02
C PRO A 355 -2.58 -27.73 -17.31
N PHE A 356 -3.63 -28.16 -18.03
CA PHE A 356 -4.70 -28.99 -17.50
C PHE A 356 -5.44 -29.73 -18.62
N GLU A 357 -6.17 -30.78 -18.22
CA GLU A 357 -7.08 -31.52 -19.10
C GLU A 357 -8.39 -30.76 -19.33
N LEU A 358 -8.91 -30.82 -20.55
CA LEU A 358 -10.17 -30.17 -20.93
C LEU A 358 -11.35 -31.14 -20.89
N PRO A 359 -12.58 -30.63 -20.71
CA PRO A 359 -13.78 -31.40 -20.96
C PRO A 359 -13.84 -31.96 -22.39
N LYS A 360 -14.56 -33.07 -22.57
CA LYS A 360 -14.60 -33.83 -23.84
C LYS A 360 -14.97 -32.99 -25.08
N ASN A 361 -15.88 -32.03 -24.93
CA ASN A 361 -16.38 -31.21 -26.05
C ASN A 361 -15.55 -29.93 -26.30
N TRP A 362 -14.50 -29.72 -25.52
CA TRP A 362 -13.61 -28.57 -25.64
C TRP A 362 -12.39 -28.92 -26.48
N SER A 363 -11.64 -27.89 -26.88
CA SER A 363 -10.39 -28.08 -27.61
C SER A 363 -9.38 -27.00 -27.25
N TRP A 364 -8.11 -27.38 -27.08
CA TRP A 364 -7.04 -26.40 -27.03
C TRP A 364 -6.80 -25.83 -28.44
N SER A 365 -6.61 -24.51 -28.52
CA SER A 365 -6.21 -23.83 -29.76
C SER A 365 -5.18 -22.75 -29.48
N ARG A 366 -4.34 -22.48 -30.47
CA ARG A 366 -3.57 -21.23 -30.50
C ARG A 366 -4.50 -20.10 -30.93
N LEU A 367 -4.39 -18.93 -30.30
CA LEU A 367 -5.25 -17.77 -30.59
C LEU A 367 -5.23 -17.41 -32.08
N GLY A 368 -4.06 -17.51 -32.72
CA GLY A 368 -3.86 -17.29 -34.16
C GLY A 368 -4.81 -18.09 -35.06
N ARG A 369 -5.20 -19.31 -34.67
CA ARG A 369 -6.19 -20.10 -35.44
C ARG A 369 -7.58 -19.47 -35.40
N LEU A 370 -7.92 -18.79 -34.32
CA LEU A 370 -9.24 -18.20 -34.07
C LEU A 370 -9.40 -16.81 -34.72
N ILE A 371 -8.28 -16.11 -34.94
CA ILE A 371 -8.28 -14.72 -35.39
C ILE A 371 -8.69 -14.61 -36.86
N ALA A 372 -9.70 -13.80 -37.16
CA ALA A 372 -10.09 -13.41 -38.50
C ALA A 372 -9.27 -12.22 -39.03
N ASP A 373 -8.94 -11.25 -38.16
CA ASP A 373 -8.06 -10.12 -38.50
C ASP A 373 -7.27 -9.67 -37.25
N LEU A 374 -5.99 -9.35 -37.46
CA LEU A 374 -5.05 -8.90 -36.44
C LEU A 374 -4.35 -7.64 -36.92
N ARG A 375 -4.50 -6.52 -36.21
CA ARG A 375 -4.01 -5.22 -36.70
C ARG A 375 -3.43 -4.33 -35.61
N TYR A 376 -2.29 -3.72 -35.90
CA TYR A 376 -1.69 -2.68 -35.06
C TYR A 376 -2.33 -1.33 -35.33
N GLY A 377 -2.38 -0.49 -34.30
CA GLY A 377 -2.90 0.87 -34.40
C GLY A 377 -1.97 1.83 -35.12
N THR A 378 -2.43 3.09 -35.22
CA THR A 378 -1.70 4.17 -35.88
C THR A 378 -0.45 4.61 -35.14
N ALA A 379 0.58 5.02 -35.88
CA ALA A 379 1.74 5.76 -35.36
C ALA A 379 1.60 7.28 -35.53
N THR A 380 0.47 7.75 -36.08
CA THR A 380 0.18 9.16 -36.30
C THR A 380 0.18 9.91 -34.97
N LYS A 381 0.84 11.08 -34.95
CA LYS A 381 0.93 11.93 -33.77
C LYS A 381 -0.47 12.42 -33.40
N CYS A 382 -0.86 12.19 -32.15
CA CYS A 382 -2.16 12.61 -31.62
C CYS A 382 -1.97 13.63 -30.48
N ASP A 383 -2.91 14.57 -30.37
CA ASP A 383 -2.91 15.63 -29.35
C ASP A 383 -4.31 15.88 -28.78
N TYR A 384 -4.44 16.90 -27.92
CA TYR A 384 -5.69 17.29 -27.25
C TYR A 384 -6.46 18.39 -27.99
N SER A 385 -6.17 18.62 -29.27
CA SER A 385 -6.84 19.68 -30.05
C SER A 385 -8.35 19.50 -30.18
N GLY A 386 -8.85 18.28 -29.99
CA GLY A 386 -10.27 17.95 -30.21
C GLY A 386 -10.66 17.86 -31.69
N THR A 387 -9.68 17.93 -32.60
CA THR A 387 -9.91 17.97 -34.05
C THR A 387 -9.34 16.73 -34.74
N GLY A 388 -10.10 16.16 -35.67
CA GLY A 388 -9.74 14.91 -36.37
C GLY A 388 -10.42 13.67 -35.78
N THR A 389 -9.82 12.50 -35.97
CA THR A 389 -10.39 11.22 -35.51
C THR A 389 -9.95 10.94 -34.06
N PRO A 390 -10.86 10.59 -33.14
CA PRO A 390 -10.47 10.19 -31.78
C PRO A 390 -9.69 8.88 -31.80
N VAL A 391 -8.62 8.80 -31.01
CA VAL A 391 -7.69 7.66 -30.98
C VAL A 391 -7.59 7.10 -29.57
N LEU A 392 -7.99 5.84 -29.41
CA LEU A 392 -7.86 5.07 -28.18
C LEU A 392 -6.40 4.71 -27.91
N ARG A 393 -5.98 4.84 -26.65
CA ARG A 393 -4.62 4.60 -26.17
C ARG A 393 -4.63 3.63 -24.97
N ILE A 394 -3.46 3.32 -24.44
CA ILE A 394 -3.31 2.45 -23.25
C ILE A 394 -4.23 2.86 -22.09
N PRO A 395 -4.34 4.14 -21.69
CA PRO A 395 -5.22 4.54 -20.58
C PRO A 395 -6.71 4.29 -20.85
N ASN A 396 -7.11 4.19 -22.12
CA ASN A 396 -8.49 3.92 -22.52
C ASN A 396 -8.85 2.42 -22.41
N ILE A 397 -7.87 1.53 -22.19
CA ILE A 397 -8.13 0.10 -21.98
C ILE A 397 -8.39 -0.16 -20.50
N GLY A 398 -9.65 -0.05 -20.12
CA GLY A 398 -10.15 -0.35 -18.77
C GLY A 398 -10.31 -1.84 -18.51
N ASP A 399 -11.03 -2.17 -17.43
CA ASP A 399 -11.41 -3.53 -17.08
C ASP A 399 -12.87 -3.53 -16.60
N PRO A 400 -13.83 -4.12 -17.35
CA PRO A 400 -13.71 -4.76 -18.66
C PRO A 400 -13.94 -3.82 -19.87
N SER A 401 -14.29 -2.55 -19.63
CA SER A 401 -14.75 -1.62 -20.68
C SER A 401 -13.65 -0.72 -21.23
N ILE A 402 -13.95 -0.06 -22.35
CA ILE A 402 -13.14 1.03 -22.89
C ILE A 402 -13.55 2.33 -22.20
N LEU A 403 -12.57 3.07 -21.69
CA LEU A 403 -12.75 4.35 -21.01
C LEU A 403 -12.55 5.49 -22.02
N LEU A 404 -13.47 6.45 -22.03
CA LEU A 404 -13.44 7.61 -22.94
C LEU A 404 -12.91 8.88 -22.27
N ASP A 405 -12.46 8.77 -21.02
CA ASP A 405 -11.72 9.82 -20.36
C ASP A 405 -10.37 10.01 -21.07
N ASP A 406 -9.91 11.25 -21.19
CA ASP A 406 -8.58 11.57 -21.75
C ASP A 406 -8.36 11.11 -23.22
N LEU A 407 -9.29 11.41 -24.12
CA LEU A 407 -9.12 11.15 -25.57
C LEU A 407 -8.11 12.10 -26.23
N LYS A 408 -7.33 11.55 -27.16
CA LYS A 408 -6.51 12.32 -28.10
C LYS A 408 -7.03 12.15 -29.52
N TYR A 409 -6.74 13.12 -30.37
CA TYR A 409 -7.20 13.17 -31.74
C TYR A 409 -6.02 13.19 -32.70
N GLY A 410 -6.16 12.47 -33.81
CA GLY A 410 -5.16 12.38 -34.87
C GLY A 410 -5.77 12.71 -36.23
N ASN A 411 -5.00 13.38 -37.08
CA ASN A 411 -5.39 13.64 -38.46
C ASN A 411 -5.04 12.43 -39.35
N LEU A 412 -5.97 11.46 -39.39
CA LEU A 412 -5.83 10.21 -40.14
C LEU A 412 -6.41 10.36 -41.55
N SER A 413 -5.81 9.72 -42.54
CA SER A 413 -6.40 9.65 -43.89
C SER A 413 -7.63 8.73 -43.90
N SER A 414 -8.50 8.87 -44.89
CA SER A 414 -9.67 8.01 -45.05
C SER A 414 -9.30 6.52 -45.12
N ASP A 415 -8.20 6.17 -45.80
CA ASP A 415 -7.71 4.80 -45.90
C ASP A 415 -7.20 4.26 -44.55
N GLU A 416 -6.56 5.11 -43.74
CA GLU A 416 -6.10 4.73 -42.40
C GLU A 416 -7.28 4.55 -41.44
N ILE A 417 -8.29 5.42 -41.53
CA ILE A 417 -9.54 5.29 -40.77
C ILE A 417 -10.23 3.96 -41.11
N ASP A 418 -10.38 3.63 -42.39
CA ASP A 418 -11.03 2.39 -42.80
C ASP A 418 -10.23 1.15 -42.38
N ALA A 419 -8.90 1.21 -42.48
CA ALA A 419 -8.00 0.17 -41.98
C ALA A 419 -8.13 -0.06 -40.47
N LEU A 420 -8.25 1.01 -39.68
CA LEU A 420 -8.32 1.00 -38.22
C LEU A 420 -9.75 0.92 -37.67
N LYS A 421 -10.75 0.80 -38.55
CA LYS A 421 -12.16 0.75 -38.17
C LYS A 421 -12.44 -0.30 -37.11
N LEU A 422 -13.05 0.13 -36.02
CA LEU A 422 -13.51 -0.74 -34.94
C LEU A 422 -14.93 -1.22 -35.21
N LEU A 423 -15.18 -2.49 -34.94
CA LEU A 423 -16.50 -3.11 -34.98
C LEU A 423 -16.88 -3.60 -33.57
N PRO A 424 -18.17 -3.63 -33.22
CA PRO A 424 -18.60 -4.20 -31.96
C PRO A 424 -18.08 -5.64 -31.80
N GLU A 425 -17.61 -5.96 -30.60
CA GLU A 425 -16.90 -7.19 -30.24
C GLU A 425 -15.52 -7.41 -30.88
N ASP A 426 -14.91 -6.38 -31.46
CA ASP A 426 -13.46 -6.41 -31.58
C ASP A 426 -12.82 -6.42 -30.17
N LEU A 427 -11.68 -7.09 -30.03
CA LEU A 427 -10.90 -7.08 -28.80
C LEU A 427 -9.69 -6.16 -28.98
N LEU A 428 -9.61 -5.09 -28.20
CA LEU A 428 -8.43 -4.23 -28.12
C LEU A 428 -7.53 -4.71 -26.99
N MET A 429 -6.25 -4.92 -27.30
CA MET A 429 -5.26 -5.42 -26.35
C MET A 429 -4.09 -4.44 -26.22
N ILE A 430 -3.61 -4.22 -24.99
CA ILE A 430 -2.39 -3.47 -24.73
C ILE A 430 -1.19 -4.29 -25.18
N ARG A 431 -0.40 -3.73 -26.10
CA ARG A 431 0.78 -4.40 -26.67
C ARG A 431 2.06 -4.07 -25.91
N SER A 432 2.16 -2.84 -25.41
CA SER A 432 3.40 -2.25 -24.92
C SER A 432 3.16 -1.50 -23.62
N ASN A 433 3.94 -1.79 -22.57
CA ASN A 433 3.87 -1.07 -21.30
C ASN A 433 5.16 -1.24 -20.48
N GLY A 434 5.38 -0.42 -19.45
CA GLY A 434 6.46 -0.65 -18.48
C GLY A 434 6.18 -1.85 -17.56
N SER A 435 4.91 -2.15 -17.28
CA SER A 435 4.48 -3.30 -16.47
C SER A 435 4.11 -4.51 -17.34
N ALA A 436 4.57 -5.71 -16.95
CA ALA A 436 4.25 -6.96 -17.65
C ALA A 436 2.77 -7.31 -17.49
N SER A 437 2.21 -7.06 -16.30
CA SER A 437 0.81 -7.35 -15.99
C SER A 437 -0.18 -6.49 -16.78
N LEU A 438 0.25 -5.34 -17.32
CA LEU A 438 -0.58 -4.51 -18.20
C LEU A 438 -0.49 -4.94 -19.66
N VAL A 439 0.62 -5.54 -20.09
CA VAL A 439 0.74 -6.09 -21.45
C VAL A 439 -0.21 -7.28 -21.59
N GLY A 440 -0.96 -7.32 -22.68
CA GLY A 440 -1.98 -8.33 -22.95
C GLY A 440 -3.32 -8.08 -22.26
N LYS A 441 -3.48 -7.02 -21.45
CA LYS A 441 -4.78 -6.62 -20.93
C LYS A 441 -5.70 -6.21 -22.08
N THR A 442 -6.97 -6.58 -22.00
CA THR A 442 -7.91 -6.45 -23.12
C THR A 442 -9.23 -5.80 -22.74
N ALA A 443 -9.81 -5.01 -23.65
CA ALA A 443 -11.16 -4.47 -23.56
C ALA A 443 -11.96 -4.81 -24.82
N VAL A 444 -13.24 -5.12 -24.64
CA VAL A 444 -14.17 -5.42 -25.74
C VAL A 444 -14.73 -4.11 -26.30
N VAL A 445 -14.74 -3.98 -27.62
CA VAL A 445 -15.31 -2.84 -28.33
C VAL A 445 -16.83 -2.90 -28.31
N THR A 446 -17.45 -1.80 -27.94
CA THR A 446 -18.90 -1.57 -27.99
C THR A 446 -19.24 -0.56 -29.09
N ASP A 447 -20.52 -0.43 -29.44
CA ASP A 447 -20.98 0.53 -30.46
C ASP A 447 -20.53 1.97 -30.17
N SER A 448 -20.45 2.33 -28.89
CA SER A 448 -20.06 3.66 -28.42
C SER A 448 -18.67 4.12 -28.86
N VAL A 449 -17.77 3.20 -29.26
CA VAL A 449 -16.38 3.55 -29.62
C VAL A 449 -16.00 3.14 -31.04
N THR A 450 -16.97 2.72 -31.85
CA THR A 450 -16.74 2.30 -33.25
C THR A 450 -16.27 3.42 -34.17
N HIS A 451 -16.52 4.67 -33.78
CA HIS A 451 -16.07 5.88 -34.46
C HIS A 451 -14.61 6.25 -34.14
N CYS A 452 -13.97 5.56 -33.18
CA CYS A 452 -12.57 5.80 -32.82
C CYS A 452 -11.61 4.94 -33.65
N ALA A 453 -10.40 5.46 -33.87
CA ALA A 453 -9.23 4.67 -34.21
C ALA A 453 -8.47 4.28 -32.93
N PHE A 454 -7.33 3.58 -33.05
CA PHE A 454 -6.52 3.15 -31.92
C PHE A 454 -5.03 3.30 -32.21
N ALA A 455 -4.23 3.59 -31.18
CA ALA A 455 -2.80 3.85 -31.28
C ALA A 455 -1.96 2.57 -31.41
N GLY A 456 -0.75 2.68 -31.96
CA GLY A 456 0.15 1.55 -32.25
C GLY A 456 0.65 0.73 -31.05
N TYR A 457 0.44 1.25 -29.82
CA TYR A 457 0.64 0.50 -28.58
C TYR A 457 -0.54 -0.43 -28.23
N LEU A 458 -1.59 -0.42 -29.05
CA LEU A 458 -2.72 -1.33 -29.00
C LEU A 458 -2.74 -2.24 -30.24
N ILE A 459 -3.33 -3.41 -30.07
CA ILE A 459 -3.61 -4.36 -31.15
C ILE A 459 -5.11 -4.68 -31.16
N ARG A 460 -5.73 -4.60 -32.33
CA ARG A 460 -7.10 -5.08 -32.57
C ARG A 460 -7.03 -6.55 -32.96
N ILE A 461 -7.87 -7.34 -32.32
CA ILE A 461 -8.07 -8.74 -32.60
C ILE A 461 -9.54 -8.97 -32.92
N ARG A 462 -9.83 -9.47 -34.11
CA ARG A 462 -11.19 -9.74 -34.59
C ARG A 462 -11.41 -11.23 -34.78
N PHE A 463 -12.58 -11.71 -34.39
CA PHE A 463 -12.96 -13.13 -34.46
C PHE A 463 -14.26 -13.33 -35.23
N PRO A 464 -14.51 -14.52 -35.81
CA PRO A 464 -15.81 -14.88 -36.34
C PRO A 464 -16.83 -15.06 -35.20
N LYS A 465 -17.77 -14.11 -35.06
CA LYS A 465 -18.79 -14.10 -33.99
C LYS A 465 -19.66 -15.36 -33.95
N SER A 466 -19.81 -16.04 -35.08
CA SER A 466 -20.54 -17.31 -35.21
C SER A 466 -19.82 -18.49 -34.56
N CYS A 467 -18.59 -18.31 -34.09
CA CYS A 467 -17.78 -19.36 -33.47
C CYS A 467 -17.18 -18.93 -32.12
N ILE A 468 -16.97 -17.63 -31.90
CA ILE A 468 -16.22 -17.11 -30.76
C ILE A 468 -16.95 -15.92 -30.15
N SER A 469 -17.15 -15.97 -28.83
CA SER A 469 -17.53 -14.82 -28.02
C SER A 469 -16.27 -14.03 -27.61
N SER A 470 -16.21 -12.74 -27.97
CA SER A 470 -15.10 -11.87 -27.56
C SER A 470 -15.08 -11.61 -26.05
N TYR A 471 -16.24 -11.68 -25.39
CA TYR A 471 -16.34 -11.59 -23.93
C TYR A 471 -15.74 -12.83 -23.25
N TYR A 472 -15.96 -14.03 -23.80
CA TYR A 472 -15.29 -15.24 -23.32
C TYR A 472 -13.78 -15.13 -23.48
N LEU A 473 -13.29 -14.66 -24.64
CA LEU A 473 -11.86 -14.46 -24.83
C LEU A 473 -11.29 -13.41 -23.88
N GLN A 474 -11.95 -12.28 -23.68
CA GLN A 474 -11.52 -11.28 -22.70
C GLN A 474 -11.34 -11.88 -21.30
N LEU A 475 -12.31 -12.70 -20.88
CA LEU A 475 -12.27 -13.41 -19.60
C LEU A 475 -11.13 -14.41 -19.55
N ALA A 476 -11.00 -15.26 -20.59
CA ALA A 476 -9.96 -16.26 -20.68
C ALA A 476 -8.56 -15.64 -20.61
N MET A 477 -8.37 -14.48 -21.24
CA MET A 477 -7.13 -13.71 -21.24
C MET A 477 -6.73 -13.17 -19.86
N LYS A 478 -7.63 -13.21 -18.87
CA LYS A 478 -7.37 -12.84 -17.47
C LYS A 478 -7.10 -14.04 -16.57
N SER A 479 -7.35 -15.27 -17.02
CA SER A 479 -7.06 -16.48 -16.24
C SER A 479 -5.55 -16.68 -16.05
N LEU A 480 -5.17 -17.31 -14.92
CA LEU A 480 -3.78 -17.43 -14.48
C LEU A 480 -2.88 -18.06 -15.55
N ASP A 481 -3.31 -19.19 -16.14
CA ASP A 481 -2.49 -19.90 -17.13
C ASP A 481 -2.35 -19.14 -18.46
N VAL A 482 -3.42 -18.45 -18.89
CA VAL A 482 -3.37 -17.67 -20.12
C VAL A 482 -2.52 -16.41 -19.90
N ARG A 483 -2.63 -15.76 -18.73
CA ARG A 483 -1.74 -14.67 -18.33
C ARG A 483 -0.29 -15.10 -18.29
N TYR A 484 0.00 -16.26 -17.72
CA TYR A 484 1.35 -16.83 -17.75
C TYR A 484 1.85 -17.06 -19.19
N SER A 485 0.99 -17.58 -20.08
CA SER A 485 1.31 -17.74 -21.51
C SER A 485 1.55 -16.41 -22.26
N ILE A 486 0.98 -15.31 -21.79
CA ILE A 486 1.20 -13.96 -22.33
C ILE A 486 2.51 -13.38 -21.79
N GLU A 487 2.74 -13.51 -20.48
CA GLU A 487 3.82 -12.81 -19.77
C GLU A 487 5.18 -13.50 -19.89
N SER A 488 5.21 -14.83 -19.85
CA SER A 488 6.45 -15.62 -19.93
C SER A 488 7.33 -15.35 -21.18
N PRO A 489 6.80 -15.13 -22.40
CA PRO A 489 7.64 -14.80 -23.56
C PRO A 489 8.07 -13.34 -23.61
N ILE A 490 7.49 -12.44 -22.80
CA ILE A 490 7.76 -10.99 -22.89
C ILE A 490 9.25 -10.72 -22.67
N ARG A 491 9.79 -9.85 -23.52
CA ARG A 491 11.16 -9.33 -23.42
C ARG A 491 11.11 -7.83 -23.13
N THR A 492 12.14 -7.34 -22.44
CA THR A 492 12.27 -5.91 -22.09
C THR A 492 13.33 -5.27 -22.98
N THR A 493 12.97 -4.15 -23.60
CA THR A 493 13.91 -3.29 -24.36
C THR A 493 13.80 -1.88 -23.80
N SER A 494 14.89 -1.35 -23.24
CA SER A 494 14.93 -0.01 -22.63
C SER A 494 13.80 0.24 -21.61
N GLY A 495 13.52 -0.75 -20.76
CA GLY A 495 12.47 -0.69 -19.73
C GLY A 495 11.04 -0.92 -20.25
N VAL A 496 10.82 -1.01 -21.56
CA VAL A 496 9.49 -1.27 -22.16
C VAL A 496 9.34 -2.75 -22.45
N LYS A 497 8.23 -3.31 -21.96
CA LYS A 497 7.80 -4.68 -22.22
C LYS A 497 6.83 -4.68 -23.39
N ASN A 498 7.04 -5.59 -24.33
CA ASN A 498 6.25 -5.68 -25.56
C ASN A 498 5.81 -7.11 -25.83
N ILE A 499 4.63 -7.25 -26.42
CA ILE A 499 4.19 -8.48 -27.11
C ILE A 499 4.00 -8.17 -28.61
N ASN A 500 4.30 -9.11 -29.49
CA ASN A 500 4.14 -8.94 -30.93
C ASN A 500 3.06 -9.90 -31.49
N SER A 501 2.62 -9.68 -32.73
CA SER A 501 1.56 -10.47 -33.37
C SER A 501 1.86 -11.97 -33.45
N THR A 502 3.13 -12.37 -33.50
CA THR A 502 3.54 -13.79 -33.50
C THR A 502 3.34 -14.39 -32.10
N GLU A 503 3.72 -13.65 -31.06
CA GLU A 503 3.50 -14.07 -29.66
C GLU A 503 2.00 -14.10 -29.33
N VAL A 504 1.24 -13.06 -29.72
CA VAL A 504 -0.22 -13.02 -29.57
C VAL A 504 -0.88 -14.22 -30.27
N SER A 505 -0.48 -14.51 -31.51
CA SER A 505 -1.01 -15.66 -32.26
C SER A 505 -0.69 -17.00 -31.59
N ASN A 506 0.38 -17.08 -30.81
CA ASN A 506 0.78 -18.30 -30.12
C ASN A 506 0.22 -18.43 -28.70
N ILE A 507 -0.62 -17.52 -28.22
CA ILE A 507 -1.29 -17.69 -26.92
C ILE A 507 -2.15 -18.96 -26.95
N ARG A 508 -2.06 -19.78 -25.92
CA ARG A 508 -2.88 -20.99 -25.75
C ARG A 508 -4.22 -20.61 -25.15
N ILE A 509 -5.31 -21.02 -25.80
CA ILE A 509 -6.67 -20.74 -25.36
C ILE A 509 -7.45 -22.05 -25.32
N PRO A 510 -8.10 -22.38 -24.19
CA PRO A 510 -9.09 -23.43 -24.14
C PRO A 510 -10.37 -22.93 -24.78
N LEU A 511 -10.90 -23.68 -25.75
CA LEU A 511 -12.08 -23.31 -26.52
C LEU A 511 -13.25 -24.24 -26.15
N PRO A 512 -14.32 -23.71 -25.52
CA PRO A 512 -15.59 -24.41 -25.33
C PRO A 512 -16.48 -24.34 -26.58
N PRO A 513 -17.54 -25.16 -26.64
CA PRO A 513 -18.72 -24.86 -27.45
C PRO A 513 -19.19 -23.41 -27.34
N LEU A 514 -19.74 -22.83 -28.42
CA LEU A 514 -20.15 -21.43 -28.42
C LEU A 514 -21.27 -21.14 -27.40
N ALA A 515 -22.26 -22.04 -27.30
CA ALA A 515 -23.31 -21.91 -26.31
C ALA A 515 -22.73 -21.89 -24.88
N GLU A 516 -21.75 -22.76 -24.61
CA GLU A 516 -21.06 -22.80 -23.33
C GLU A 516 -20.20 -21.55 -23.05
N GLN A 517 -19.53 -20.98 -24.06
CA GLN A 517 -18.81 -19.71 -23.92
C GLN A 517 -19.73 -18.61 -23.34
N HIS A 518 -20.95 -18.50 -23.86
CA HIS A 518 -21.94 -17.55 -23.34
C HIS A 518 -22.41 -17.88 -21.92
N ARG A 519 -22.63 -19.16 -21.60
CA ARG A 519 -22.98 -19.60 -20.24
C ARG A 519 -21.87 -19.28 -19.23
N ILE A 520 -20.60 -19.47 -19.63
CA ILE A 520 -19.42 -19.14 -18.81
C ILE A 520 -19.37 -17.65 -18.52
N VAL A 521 -19.48 -16.80 -19.55
CA VAL A 521 -19.45 -15.34 -19.39
C VAL A 521 -20.54 -14.89 -18.42
N ALA A 522 -21.79 -15.32 -18.65
CA ALA A 522 -22.91 -14.97 -17.79
C ALA A 522 -22.68 -15.40 -16.33
N LYS A 523 -22.10 -16.59 -16.11
CA LYS A 523 -21.84 -17.10 -14.76
C LYS A 523 -20.71 -16.33 -14.08
N VAL A 524 -19.62 -16.03 -14.79
CA VAL A 524 -18.52 -15.25 -14.22
C VAL A 524 -18.97 -13.84 -13.88
N ASP A 525 -19.74 -13.17 -14.75
CA ASP A 525 -20.26 -11.83 -14.46
C ASP A 525 -21.09 -11.80 -13.18
N GLN A 526 -21.98 -12.80 -12.99
CA GLN A 526 -22.76 -12.95 -11.76
C GLN A 526 -21.89 -13.11 -10.51
N LEU A 527 -20.84 -13.93 -10.60
CA LEU A 527 -19.94 -14.20 -9.48
C LEU A 527 -19.01 -13.01 -9.18
N MET A 528 -18.52 -12.32 -10.20
CA MET A 528 -17.72 -11.11 -10.04
C MET A 528 -18.51 -10.01 -9.34
N ALA A 529 -19.77 -9.81 -9.73
CA ALA A 529 -20.67 -8.87 -9.05
C ALA A 529 -20.94 -9.25 -7.58
N LEU A 530 -21.00 -10.55 -7.26
CA LEU A 530 -21.08 -11.01 -5.86
C LEU A 530 -19.80 -10.68 -5.08
N CYS A 531 -18.63 -10.94 -5.66
CA CYS A 531 -17.35 -10.59 -5.05
C CYS A 531 -17.21 -9.07 -4.84
N ASP A 532 -17.67 -8.24 -5.78
CA ASP A 532 -17.66 -6.78 -5.65
C ASP A 532 -18.55 -6.30 -4.52
N ARG A 533 -19.75 -6.88 -4.37
CA ARG A 533 -20.64 -6.58 -3.23
C ARG A 533 -20.02 -6.99 -1.90
N LEU A 534 -19.35 -8.15 -1.85
CA LEU A 534 -18.67 -8.60 -0.65
C LEU A 534 -17.55 -7.63 -0.25
N LYS A 535 -16.71 -7.21 -1.20
CA LYS A 535 -15.67 -6.19 -0.97
C LYS A 535 -16.26 -4.89 -0.44
N ALA A 536 -17.30 -4.36 -1.09
CA ALA A 536 -17.95 -3.14 -0.65
C ALA A 536 -18.49 -3.24 0.79
N SER A 537 -19.07 -4.38 1.16
CA SER A 537 -19.56 -4.63 2.53
C SER A 537 -18.42 -4.67 3.55
N LEU A 538 -17.27 -5.27 3.22
CA LEU A 538 -16.10 -5.30 4.11
C LEU A 538 -15.49 -3.91 4.27
N THR A 539 -15.40 -3.13 3.20
CA THR A 539 -14.93 -1.73 3.28
C THR A 539 -15.82 -0.91 4.22
N GLN A 540 -17.14 -1.04 4.11
CA GLN A 540 -18.08 -0.35 5.00
C GLN A 540 -17.94 -0.80 6.46
N ALA A 541 -17.81 -2.10 6.70
CA ALA A 541 -17.59 -2.62 8.05
C ALA A 541 -16.29 -2.10 8.68
N ASN A 542 -15.20 -2.06 7.90
CA ASN A 542 -13.92 -1.51 8.35
C ASN A 542 -14.00 -0.01 8.67
N GLN A 543 -14.69 0.77 7.83
CA GLN A 543 -14.94 2.20 8.09
C GLN A 543 -15.75 2.43 9.36
N LEU A 544 -16.76 1.60 9.62
CA LEU A 544 -17.55 1.68 10.84
C LEU A 544 -16.72 1.32 12.08
N ASN A 545 -15.89 0.28 11.98
CA ASN A 545 -14.97 -0.12 13.06
C ASN A 545 -13.95 0.99 13.36
N ASP A 546 -13.41 1.64 12.33
CA ASP A 546 -12.53 2.80 12.46
C ASP A 546 -13.17 3.96 13.19
N GLN A 547 -14.43 4.28 12.84
CA GLN A 547 -15.21 5.33 13.50
C GLN A 547 -15.45 4.99 14.96
N LEU A 548 -15.86 3.76 15.26
CA LEU A 548 -16.12 3.32 16.63
C LEU A 548 -14.85 3.38 17.48
N ALA A 549 -13.71 2.92 16.95
CA ALA A 549 -12.42 3.03 17.62
C ALA A 549 -12.04 4.49 17.91
N SER A 550 -12.22 5.40 16.94
CA SER A 550 -11.98 6.83 17.16
C SER A 550 -12.88 7.41 18.25
N THR A 551 -14.17 7.08 18.27
CA THR A 551 -15.09 7.56 19.32
C THR A 551 -14.71 7.05 20.71
N VAL A 552 -14.29 5.79 20.84
CA VAL A 552 -13.82 5.23 22.12
C VAL A 552 -12.57 5.97 22.60
N ILE A 553 -11.65 6.33 21.70
CA ILE A 553 -10.45 7.11 22.03
C ILE A 553 -10.85 8.50 22.53
N GLU A 554 -11.74 9.20 21.83
CA GLU A 554 -12.23 10.52 22.25
C GLU A 554 -12.85 10.48 23.65
N GLN A 555 -13.63 9.43 23.96
CA GLN A 555 -14.21 9.22 25.29
C GLN A 555 -13.17 8.90 26.37
N ALA A 556 -12.05 8.27 26.02
CA ALA A 556 -10.96 8.00 26.95
C ALA A 556 -10.19 9.27 27.34
N VAL A 557 -10.09 10.20 26.39
CA VAL A 557 -9.32 11.45 26.53
C VAL A 557 -10.14 12.55 27.20
N GLY A 558 -11.45 12.64 26.90
CA GLY A 558 -12.42 13.49 27.62
C GLY A 558 -12.39 13.20 29.11
#